data_AF-A0A813EQT0-F1
#
_entry.id   AF-A0A813EQT0-F1
#
_cell.length_a   1.000
_cell.length_b   1.000
_cell.length_c   1.000
_cell.angle_alpha   90.00
_cell.angle_beta   90.00
_cell.angle_gamma   90.00
#
_symmetry.space_group_name_H-M   'P 1'
#
loop_
_entity.id
_entity.type
_entity.pdbx_description
1 polymer ?
#
loop_
_entity_poly.entity_id
_entity_poly.type
_entity_poly.pdbx_seq_one_letter_code
_entity_poly.pdbx_strand_id
1 'polypeptide(L)'
;MARFSSLDGDASSSLNARIAALILQDIDRLAEKHRREVHECLQGWLVKEQQSALKVELDMPTSELQREAEPFKPREDPPCKPIKGTTVAPQKPEGDPPTAEVSTLPSLDDVQAIVPSKSRQSIRTGSVIVSNQSELACLPSFTKSRFYESASVVLILLNALLIGVSCQLTANLAKQSADMNLPAPGEPPVLTVLGAVFNIIFLIDLILRWASVGFGEFFRGRDVSWNIFDVFIVLMGIIDVLLEIVSVMGGFKLSNGSLSSLRVLRVCRIVRIIKVIRVLRFFRELRIMISSILHSGKSLMWIFFVLGTLFFLFGISFTQATIEYLDRPEMWHDPGNAQLIEKYSSLGSSITTLYMSMSGGVSWGEAYFCLEVLPLQYSFLFLVYITGTIFAVLNVVTGVFVESATSFSRADAEALISDEMHQKIAYLDSMKDLFHEMDEENTGLLTWQSFQEHLASERVVSYLSALKLDVKDARKLFTVLDHHHRDAISLDEFMTGCYDVHGEASNLDAKIMQLQVDHVRHQLKKVVHMLIDLTEGQGSHQHHLSVRPAEEASVFPSGGSESQPSEDSESQPSVVQ
;
A
#
# COMPACT_ATOMS: atom_id res chain seq x y z
N MET A 1 20.84 -36.01 -19.51
CA MET A 1 21.44 -37.03 -20.42
C MET A 1 21.29 -38.46 -19.90
N ALA A 2 21.60 -38.77 -18.63
CA ALA A 2 21.66 -40.14 -18.07
C ALA A 2 20.31 -40.91 -17.92
N ARG A 3 19.37 -40.80 -18.88
CA ARG A 3 18.09 -41.53 -18.86
C ARG A 3 17.54 -41.95 -20.24
N PHE A 4 18.36 -41.89 -21.30
CA PHE A 4 17.96 -42.18 -22.68
C PHE A 4 18.86 -43.20 -23.42
N SER A 5 19.81 -43.82 -22.73
CA SER A 5 20.83 -44.71 -23.32
C SER A 5 20.43 -46.20 -23.33
N SER A 6 19.16 -46.52 -23.53
CA SER A 6 18.66 -47.90 -23.50
C SER A 6 17.42 -48.12 -24.38
N LEU A 7 17.63 -48.18 -25.69
CA LEU A 7 16.79 -48.85 -26.70
C LEU A 7 17.50 -48.81 -28.06
N ASP A 8 17.60 -49.95 -28.74
CA ASP A 8 18.26 -50.08 -30.05
C ASP A 8 17.51 -49.40 -31.19
N GLY A 9 18.24 -48.98 -32.23
CA GLY A 9 17.65 -48.44 -33.46
C GLY A 9 18.62 -47.62 -34.30
N ASP A 10 19.48 -48.30 -35.06
CA ASP A 10 20.70 -47.74 -35.70
C ASP A 10 20.49 -46.71 -36.84
N ALA A 11 19.24 -46.29 -37.08
CA ALA A 11 18.91 -45.15 -37.95
C ALA A 11 18.51 -43.89 -37.15
N SER A 12 17.98 -44.06 -35.93
CA SER A 12 17.46 -42.98 -35.07
C SER A 12 18.56 -42.12 -34.44
N SER A 13 19.72 -42.74 -34.18
CA SER A 13 20.92 -42.10 -33.62
C SER A 13 21.36 -40.86 -34.39
N SER A 14 21.42 -40.95 -35.73
CA SER A 14 21.86 -39.84 -36.60
C SER A 14 20.92 -38.63 -36.61
N LEU A 15 19.61 -38.86 -36.51
CA LEU A 15 18.61 -37.81 -36.49
C LEU A 15 18.58 -37.10 -35.12
N ASN A 16 18.61 -37.87 -34.04
CA ASN A 16 18.62 -37.32 -32.68
C ASN A 16 19.91 -36.56 -32.38
N ALA A 17 21.06 -37.01 -32.88
CA ALA A 17 22.32 -36.25 -32.79
C ALA A 17 22.25 -34.91 -33.53
N ARG A 18 21.64 -34.87 -34.73
CA ARG A 18 21.42 -33.62 -35.48
C ARG A 18 20.45 -32.66 -34.78
N ILE A 19 19.36 -33.17 -34.22
CA ILE A 19 18.39 -32.36 -33.45
C ILE A 19 19.05 -31.80 -32.18
N ALA A 20 19.82 -32.62 -31.45
CA ALA A 20 20.56 -32.16 -30.27
C ALA A 20 21.60 -31.07 -30.62
N ALA A 21 22.31 -31.21 -31.75
CA ALA A 21 23.26 -30.19 -32.21
C ALA A 21 22.58 -28.86 -32.59
N LEU A 22 21.41 -28.90 -33.23
CA LEU A 22 20.62 -27.70 -33.53
C LEU A 22 20.10 -27.03 -32.24
N ILE A 23 19.58 -27.80 -31.30
CA ILE A 23 19.10 -27.28 -30.00
C ILE A 23 20.25 -26.63 -29.21
N LEU A 24 21.44 -27.24 -29.19
CA LEU A 24 22.63 -26.63 -28.57
C LEU A 24 23.03 -25.33 -29.28
N GLN A 25 23.05 -25.30 -30.61
CA GLN A 25 23.38 -24.09 -31.38
C GLN A 25 22.41 -22.94 -31.13
N ASP A 26 21.11 -23.21 -30.99
CA ASP A 26 20.11 -22.17 -30.68
C ASP A 26 20.13 -21.78 -29.19
N ILE A 27 20.49 -22.67 -28.26
CA ILE A 27 20.75 -22.32 -26.85
C ILE A 27 21.95 -21.37 -26.74
N ASP A 28 23.06 -21.65 -27.41
CA ASP A 28 24.24 -20.77 -27.41
C ASP A 28 23.91 -19.39 -28.02
N ARG A 29 23.15 -19.35 -29.12
CA ARG A 29 22.63 -18.08 -29.69
C ARG A 29 21.74 -17.32 -28.70
N LEU A 30 20.87 -18.01 -27.96
CA LEU A 30 20.03 -17.38 -26.94
C LEU A 30 20.88 -16.81 -25.80
N ALA A 31 21.90 -17.56 -25.36
CA ALA A 31 22.84 -17.14 -24.32
C ALA A 31 23.70 -15.93 -24.77
N GLU A 32 24.17 -15.90 -26.02
CA GLU A 32 24.87 -14.73 -26.57
C GLU A 32 23.97 -13.50 -26.78
N LYS A 33 22.69 -13.71 -27.14
CA LYS A 33 21.71 -12.62 -27.24
C LYS A 33 21.45 -12.04 -25.85
N HIS A 34 21.16 -12.89 -24.87
CA HIS A 34 20.85 -12.45 -23.52
C HIS A 34 22.06 -11.83 -22.80
N ARG A 35 23.28 -12.34 -23.06
CA ARG A 35 24.53 -11.72 -22.60
C ARG A 35 24.73 -10.32 -23.19
N ARG A 36 24.34 -10.08 -24.45
CA ARG A 36 24.36 -8.74 -25.06
C ARG A 36 23.31 -7.81 -24.45
N GLU A 37 22.06 -8.27 -24.31
CA GLU A 37 20.98 -7.51 -23.66
C GLU A 37 21.35 -7.08 -22.22
N VAL A 38 21.92 -8.00 -21.44
CA VAL A 38 22.43 -7.72 -20.09
C VAL A 38 23.61 -6.74 -20.12
N HIS A 39 24.53 -6.86 -21.08
CA HIS A 39 25.68 -5.96 -21.18
C HIS A 39 25.27 -4.54 -21.62
N GLU A 40 24.32 -4.40 -22.55
CA GLU A 40 23.74 -3.12 -22.96
C GLU A 40 22.96 -2.47 -21.80
N CYS A 41 22.19 -3.26 -21.05
CA CYS A 41 21.50 -2.78 -19.85
C CYS A 41 22.48 -2.29 -18.76
N LEU A 42 23.55 -3.05 -18.50
CA LEU A 42 24.62 -2.64 -17.56
C LEU A 42 25.34 -1.36 -18.01
N GLN A 43 25.62 -1.19 -19.31
CA GLN A 43 26.20 0.05 -19.84
C GLN A 43 25.22 1.23 -19.72
N GLY A 44 23.95 1.02 -20.05
CA GLY A 44 22.90 2.03 -19.89
C GLY A 44 22.63 2.44 -18.44
N TRP A 45 22.80 1.51 -17.49
CA TRP A 45 22.79 1.81 -16.06
C TRP A 45 24.04 2.60 -15.64
N LEU A 46 25.24 2.13 -15.98
CA LEU A 46 26.50 2.78 -15.62
C LEU A 46 26.59 4.24 -16.13
N VAL A 47 26.09 4.51 -17.33
CA VAL A 47 26.00 5.88 -17.88
C VAL A 47 25.03 6.75 -17.09
N LYS A 48 23.90 6.22 -16.62
CA LYS A 48 22.97 6.96 -15.75
C LYS A 48 23.55 7.19 -14.36
N GLU A 49 24.28 6.23 -13.81
CA GLU A 49 24.98 6.36 -12.53
C GLU A 49 26.01 7.50 -12.60
N GLN A 50 26.85 7.49 -13.64
CA GLN A 50 27.84 8.54 -13.92
C GLN A 50 27.19 9.92 -14.13
N GLN A 51 26.10 10.01 -14.91
CA GLN A 51 25.37 11.27 -15.11
C GLN A 51 24.69 11.78 -13.83
N SER A 52 24.27 10.88 -12.94
CA SER A 52 23.67 11.25 -11.65
C SER A 52 24.73 11.79 -10.69
N ALA A 53 25.88 11.12 -10.58
CA ALA A 53 27.01 11.59 -9.79
C ALA A 53 27.53 12.97 -10.26
N LEU A 54 27.75 13.13 -11.57
CA LEU A 54 28.23 14.39 -12.15
C LEU A 54 27.23 15.55 -11.95
N LYS A 55 25.93 15.26 -11.80
CA LYS A 55 24.92 16.28 -11.54
C LYS A 55 24.91 16.74 -10.07
N VAL A 56 25.13 15.82 -9.12
CA VAL A 56 25.33 16.18 -7.70
C VAL A 56 26.56 17.08 -7.53
N GLU A 57 27.60 16.87 -8.34
CA GLU A 57 28.84 17.64 -8.29
C GLU A 57 28.74 19.03 -8.97
N LEU A 58 27.71 19.28 -9.80
CA LEU A 58 27.50 20.58 -10.47
C LEU A 58 26.46 21.51 -9.81
N ASP A 59 25.51 20.99 -9.02
CA ASP A 59 24.45 21.80 -8.37
C ASP A 59 24.86 22.34 -6.97
N MET A 60 26.14 22.25 -6.59
CA MET A 60 26.70 22.81 -5.34
C MET A 60 26.80 24.36 -5.37
N PRO A 61 26.10 25.10 -4.50
CA PRO A 61 26.11 26.57 -4.52
C PRO A 61 27.45 27.14 -4.00
N THR A 62 28.05 28.05 -4.77
CA THR A 62 29.42 28.57 -4.56
C THR A 62 29.56 29.59 -3.40
N SER A 63 28.72 29.49 -2.37
CA SER A 63 28.57 30.48 -1.29
C SER A 63 29.18 30.10 0.06
N GLU A 64 29.58 28.84 0.28
CA GLU A 64 30.05 28.38 1.60
C GLU A 64 31.57 28.23 1.71
N LEU A 65 32.27 27.95 0.60
CA LEU A 65 33.74 27.81 0.51
C LEU A 65 34.54 29.13 0.70
N GLN A 66 33.92 30.20 1.20
CA GLN A 66 34.57 31.48 1.51
C GLN A 66 34.40 31.94 2.97
N ARG A 67 33.85 31.11 3.87
CA ARG A 67 33.68 31.48 5.30
C ARG A 67 34.76 30.98 6.26
N GLU A 68 35.57 29.99 5.89
CA GLU A 68 36.59 29.40 6.78
C GLU A 68 38.02 29.91 6.53
N ALA A 69 38.18 31.23 6.27
CA ALA A 69 39.45 31.80 5.83
C ALA A 69 39.85 33.15 6.47
N GLU A 70 39.43 33.45 7.70
CA GLU A 70 40.04 34.51 8.52
C GLU A 70 40.47 34.01 9.92
N PRO A 71 41.65 34.42 10.43
CA PRO A 71 42.19 33.91 11.69
C PRO A 71 41.62 34.62 12.93
N PHE A 72 41.54 33.87 14.03
CA PHE A 72 41.08 34.31 15.35
C PHE A 72 41.76 35.60 15.83
N LYS A 73 40.96 36.53 16.39
CA LYS A 73 41.47 37.75 17.03
C LYS A 73 40.65 38.05 18.30
N PRO A 74 41.27 38.09 19.50
CA PRO A 74 40.54 38.33 20.74
C PRO A 74 40.01 39.77 20.81
N ARG A 75 38.93 39.97 21.54
CA ARG A 75 38.29 41.28 21.74
C ARG A 75 38.15 41.58 23.23
N GLU A 76 38.76 42.69 23.65
CA GLU A 76 38.74 43.17 25.03
C GLU A 76 37.54 44.11 25.27
N ASP A 77 37.02 44.15 26.50
CA ASP A 77 35.89 44.99 26.91
C ASP A 77 36.31 46.42 27.33
N PRO A 78 35.64 47.49 26.84
CA PRO A 78 35.77 48.85 27.37
C PRO A 78 34.53 49.31 28.21
N PRO A 79 34.67 50.34 29.08
CA PRO A 79 33.74 50.57 30.21
C PRO A 79 32.64 51.63 30.02
N CYS A 80 31.66 51.64 30.95
CA CYS A 80 30.47 52.52 30.99
C CYS A 80 30.70 53.95 31.55
N LYS A 81 29.91 54.94 31.07
CA LYS A 81 29.36 56.19 31.73
C LYS A 81 29.17 57.35 30.71
N PRO A 82 28.46 58.47 31.00
CA PRO A 82 27.47 58.79 32.06
C PRO A 82 26.14 59.41 31.51
N ILE A 83 25.29 59.97 32.40
CA ILE A 83 23.97 60.61 32.10
C ILE A 83 23.97 62.13 32.40
N LYS A 84 23.26 62.94 31.58
CA LYS A 84 22.51 64.21 31.86
C LYS A 84 22.17 64.94 30.53
N GLY A 85 21.05 65.65 30.33
CA GLY A 85 19.81 65.83 31.12
C GLY A 85 19.26 67.26 31.06
N THR A 86 17.99 67.49 30.65
CA THR A 86 17.36 68.84 30.57
C THR A 86 15.85 68.84 30.92
N THR A 87 15.40 69.97 31.49
CA THR A 87 14.08 70.36 32.05
C THR A 87 13.18 71.08 31.01
N VAL A 88 11.87 71.43 31.18
CA VAL A 88 10.75 71.16 32.15
C VAL A 88 9.38 71.51 31.49
N ALA A 89 8.26 71.08 32.08
CA ALA A 89 6.85 71.31 31.65
C ALA A 89 6.32 72.77 31.85
N PRO A 90 5.05 73.12 31.49
CA PRO A 90 3.81 72.69 32.19
C PRO A 90 2.66 72.28 31.21
N GLN A 91 1.43 71.84 31.57
CA GLN A 91 0.57 71.98 32.77
C GLN A 91 -0.02 70.63 33.30
N LYS A 92 -1.19 70.66 33.98
CA LYS A 92 -1.61 69.72 35.07
C LYS A 92 -3.03 69.07 34.82
N PRO A 93 -3.73 68.36 35.75
CA PRO A 93 -3.91 66.88 35.66
C PRO A 93 -5.34 66.34 35.94
N GLU A 94 -5.50 65.01 35.94
CA GLU A 94 -6.36 64.19 36.84
C GLU A 94 -6.04 62.69 36.55
N GLY A 95 -5.99 61.72 37.47
CA GLY A 95 -5.99 61.71 38.95
C GLY A 95 -5.55 60.31 39.46
N ASP A 96 -4.94 60.19 40.64
CA ASP A 96 -4.16 59.01 41.07
C ASP A 96 -4.97 57.78 41.55
N PRO A 97 -4.31 56.61 41.72
CA PRO A 97 -4.15 56.10 43.08
C PRO A 97 -2.68 55.76 43.49
N PRO A 98 -2.34 55.66 44.79
CA PRO A 98 -0.95 55.82 45.27
C PRO A 98 -0.31 54.60 46.00
N THR A 99 1.03 54.65 46.15
CA THR A 99 1.91 54.14 47.25
C THR A 99 1.69 52.72 47.84
N ALA A 100 2.69 51.82 47.97
CA ALA A 100 3.96 51.92 48.74
C ALA A 100 3.73 52.07 50.27
N GLU A 101 4.44 51.43 51.23
CA GLU A 101 5.66 50.60 51.22
C GLU A 101 5.78 49.79 52.57
N VAL A 102 6.89 49.05 52.78
CA VAL A 102 7.48 48.55 54.08
C VAL A 102 6.91 47.27 54.75
N SER A 103 7.81 46.50 55.39
CA SER A 103 7.65 45.64 56.60
C SER A 103 7.72 44.09 56.47
N THR A 104 8.92 43.55 56.70
CA THR A 104 9.27 42.42 57.61
C THR A 104 8.45 41.10 57.69
N LEU A 105 9.15 39.99 57.39
CA LEU A 105 9.02 38.61 57.94
C LEU A 105 9.20 38.55 59.48
N PRO A 106 9.00 37.41 60.21
CA PRO A 106 8.50 36.07 59.81
C PRO A 106 7.43 35.44 60.76
N SER A 107 6.81 34.31 60.36
CA SER A 107 6.76 33.06 61.16
C SER A 107 6.24 31.86 60.34
N LEU A 108 6.47 30.64 60.82
CA LEU A 108 5.70 29.45 60.43
C LEU A 108 4.31 29.45 61.13
N ASP A 109 3.49 28.45 60.80
CA ASP A 109 2.17 28.12 61.38
C ASP A 109 0.95 28.93 60.87
N ASP A 110 0.89 29.22 59.57
CA ASP A 110 -0.39 29.52 58.91
C ASP A 110 -0.42 29.12 57.41
N VAL A 111 -1.64 28.93 56.86
CA VAL A 111 -1.95 28.64 55.45
C VAL A 111 -1.34 27.35 54.85
N GLN A 112 -1.86 26.18 55.26
CA GLN A 112 -1.79 24.93 54.46
C GLN A 112 -3.19 24.50 53.99
N ALA A 113 -3.70 25.12 52.92
CA ALA A 113 -5.03 24.82 52.36
C ALA A 113 -5.14 25.09 50.84
N ILE A 114 -6.15 24.49 50.21
CA ILE A 114 -6.59 24.70 48.81
C ILE A 114 -5.64 24.15 47.72
N VAL A 115 -5.39 22.83 47.77
CA VAL A 115 -5.38 21.99 46.55
C VAL A 115 -6.40 20.87 46.77
N PRO A 116 -7.51 20.80 46.00
CA PRO A 116 -8.62 19.91 46.32
C PRO A 116 -8.41 18.48 45.82
N SER A 117 -7.89 17.61 46.69
CA SER A 117 -8.05 16.16 46.53
C SER A 117 -9.52 15.77 46.70
N LYS A 118 -10.10 15.02 45.75
CA LYS A 118 -11.45 14.45 45.87
C LYS A 118 -11.38 12.95 46.10
N SER A 119 -11.34 12.58 47.37
CA SER A 119 -11.53 11.21 47.84
C SER A 119 -12.99 10.75 47.68
N ARG A 120 -13.18 9.43 47.77
CA ARG A 120 -14.48 8.75 47.61
C ARG A 120 -15.49 9.18 48.68
N GLN A 121 -16.75 9.42 48.31
CA GLN A 121 -17.87 8.87 49.08
C GLN A 121 -19.16 8.67 48.28
N SER A 122 -19.76 7.50 48.52
CA SER A 122 -21.04 6.95 48.07
C SER A 122 -22.15 7.95 47.65
N ILE A 123 -22.58 7.87 46.39
CA ILE A 123 -24.00 7.98 46.01
C ILE A 123 -24.45 6.62 45.45
N ARG A 124 -25.57 6.10 45.97
CA ARG A 124 -26.04 4.72 45.77
C ARG A 124 -27.23 4.68 44.82
N THR A 125 -26.97 4.66 43.51
CA THR A 125 -28.02 4.60 42.48
C THR A 125 -27.65 3.65 41.34
N GLY A 126 -28.52 2.67 41.05
CA GLY A 126 -28.61 2.06 39.71
C GLY A 126 -27.65 0.92 39.35
N SER A 127 -27.39 -0.02 40.26
CA SER A 127 -26.64 -1.26 39.92
C SER A 127 -27.49 -2.29 39.14
N VAL A 128 -27.93 -1.95 37.92
CA VAL A 128 -28.51 -2.91 36.94
C VAL A 128 -28.23 -2.44 35.49
N ILE A 129 -27.07 -2.82 34.92
CA ILE A 129 -26.94 -3.50 33.61
C ILE A 129 -25.60 -4.29 33.65
N VAL A 130 -25.54 -5.37 34.45
CA VAL A 130 -24.44 -6.37 34.38
C VAL A 130 -25.07 -7.73 34.09
N SER A 131 -25.62 -7.82 32.88
CA SER A 131 -26.19 -9.00 32.26
C SER A 131 -26.08 -8.82 30.74
N ASN A 132 -25.80 -9.90 30.01
CA ASN A 132 -25.67 -10.02 28.54
C ASN A 132 -24.26 -9.87 27.91
N GLN A 133 -23.17 -9.63 28.66
CA GLN A 133 -21.82 -9.75 28.07
C GLN A 133 -21.49 -11.17 27.58
N SER A 134 -22.09 -12.20 28.18
CA SER A 134 -21.98 -13.60 27.73
C SER A 134 -22.63 -13.86 26.37
N GLU A 135 -23.79 -13.25 26.09
CA GLU A 135 -24.47 -13.40 24.80
C GLU A 135 -23.81 -12.56 23.71
N LEU A 136 -23.38 -11.33 24.05
CA LEU A 136 -22.63 -10.47 23.13
C LEU A 136 -21.19 -10.97 22.87
N ALA A 137 -20.66 -11.95 23.61
CA ALA A 137 -19.40 -12.60 23.27
C ALA A 137 -19.52 -13.51 22.01
N CYS A 138 -20.69 -14.13 21.81
CA CYS A 138 -20.92 -15.03 20.68
C CYS A 138 -21.20 -14.29 19.36
N LEU A 139 -21.76 -13.07 19.41
CA LEU A 139 -22.19 -12.33 18.21
C LEU A 139 -21.03 -11.85 17.31
N PRO A 140 -19.89 -11.35 17.83
CA PRO A 140 -18.67 -11.08 17.06
C PRO A 140 -18.05 -12.35 16.46
N SER A 141 -18.16 -13.49 17.15
CA SER A 141 -17.67 -14.77 16.64
C SER A 141 -18.54 -15.27 15.47
N PHE A 142 -19.87 -15.22 15.62
CA PHE A 142 -20.82 -15.60 14.59
C PHE A 142 -20.69 -14.73 13.32
N THR A 143 -20.64 -13.41 13.48
CA THR A 143 -20.52 -12.46 12.34
C THR A 143 -19.14 -12.46 11.67
N LYS A 144 -18.12 -13.09 12.27
CA LYS A 144 -16.81 -13.37 11.65
C LYS A 144 -16.67 -14.81 11.13
N SER A 145 -17.71 -15.62 11.20
CA SER A 145 -17.69 -17.00 10.70
C SER A 145 -17.71 -17.03 9.18
N ARG A 146 -16.87 -17.91 8.58
CA ARG A 146 -16.84 -18.17 7.13
C ARG A 146 -18.22 -18.57 6.57
N PHE A 147 -19.07 -19.20 7.38
CA PHE A 147 -20.44 -19.52 7.00
C PHE A 147 -21.30 -18.27 6.82
N TYR A 148 -21.22 -17.31 7.76
CA TYR A 148 -21.96 -16.04 7.69
C TYR A 148 -21.46 -15.16 6.54
N GLU A 149 -20.14 -15.07 6.34
CA GLU A 149 -19.55 -14.39 5.16
C GLU A 149 -20.11 -14.98 3.85
N SER A 150 -20.04 -16.30 3.70
CA SER A 150 -20.50 -17.01 2.50
C SER A 150 -22.00 -16.85 2.26
N ALA A 151 -22.82 -16.95 3.32
CA ALA A 151 -24.27 -16.77 3.23
C ALA A 151 -24.64 -15.33 2.82
N SER A 152 -23.93 -14.32 3.33
CA SER A 152 -24.15 -12.92 2.95
C SER A 152 -23.77 -12.66 1.48
N VAL A 153 -22.70 -13.28 0.96
CA VAL A 153 -22.36 -13.26 -0.48
C VAL A 153 -23.45 -13.90 -1.33
N VAL A 154 -23.89 -15.13 -1.00
CA VAL A 154 -24.93 -15.85 -1.75
C VAL A 154 -26.24 -15.07 -1.77
N LEU A 155 -26.63 -14.44 -0.65
CA LEU A 155 -27.82 -13.59 -0.56
C LEU A 155 -27.74 -12.38 -1.52
N ILE A 156 -26.57 -11.76 -1.65
CA ILE A 156 -26.36 -10.61 -2.54
C ILE A 156 -26.38 -11.03 -4.01
N LEU A 157 -25.76 -12.16 -4.35
CA LEU A 157 -25.80 -12.72 -5.71
C LEU A 157 -27.23 -13.12 -6.10
N LEU A 158 -28.00 -13.72 -5.20
CA LEU A 158 -29.40 -14.09 -5.43
C LEU A 158 -30.31 -12.85 -5.58
N ASN A 159 -30.08 -11.80 -4.79
CA ASN A 159 -30.75 -10.52 -4.95
C ASN A 159 -30.39 -9.84 -6.29
N ALA A 160 -29.13 -9.88 -6.72
CA ALA A 160 -28.70 -9.35 -8.01
C ALA A 160 -29.36 -10.12 -9.19
N LEU A 161 -29.46 -11.44 -9.08
CA LEU A 161 -30.19 -12.27 -10.04
C LEU A 161 -31.68 -11.94 -10.07
N LEU A 162 -32.32 -11.73 -8.92
CA LEU A 162 -33.72 -11.30 -8.84
C LEU A 162 -33.95 -9.95 -9.53
N ILE A 163 -33.04 -8.98 -9.34
CA ILE A 163 -33.10 -7.67 -10.03
C ILE A 163 -32.99 -7.85 -11.55
N GLY A 164 -32.10 -8.72 -12.03
CA GLY A 164 -31.99 -9.05 -13.46
C GLY A 164 -33.25 -9.69 -14.04
N VAL A 165 -33.81 -10.68 -13.34
CA VAL A 165 -35.06 -11.36 -13.74
C VAL A 165 -36.26 -10.41 -13.72
N SER A 166 -36.37 -9.56 -12.69
CA SER A 166 -37.41 -8.51 -12.62
C SER A 166 -37.29 -7.52 -13.78
N CYS A 167 -36.07 -7.06 -14.09
CA CYS A 167 -35.82 -6.16 -15.21
C CYS A 167 -36.26 -6.78 -16.55
N GLN A 168 -35.85 -8.03 -16.83
CA GLN A 168 -36.20 -8.72 -18.07
C GLN A 168 -37.71 -9.01 -18.17
N LEU A 169 -38.36 -9.45 -17.09
CA LEU A 169 -39.80 -9.71 -17.10
C LEU A 169 -40.59 -8.41 -17.28
N THR A 170 -40.18 -7.33 -16.60
CA THR A 170 -40.80 -6.01 -16.75
C THR A 170 -40.62 -5.46 -18.17
N ALA A 171 -39.45 -5.66 -18.80
CA ALA A 171 -39.21 -5.27 -20.19
C ALA A 171 -40.09 -6.08 -21.18
N ASN A 172 -40.22 -7.39 -20.98
CA ASN A 172 -41.08 -8.25 -21.80
C ASN A 172 -42.56 -7.85 -21.69
N LEU A 173 -43.04 -7.61 -20.46
CA LEU A 173 -44.42 -7.17 -20.19
C LEU A 173 -44.68 -5.75 -20.74
N ALA A 174 -43.71 -4.85 -20.63
CA ALA A 174 -43.80 -3.51 -21.22
C ALA A 174 -43.91 -3.58 -22.75
N LYS A 175 -43.08 -4.40 -23.41
CA LYS A 175 -43.20 -4.63 -24.87
C LYS A 175 -44.58 -5.18 -25.23
N GLN A 176 -45.02 -6.26 -24.57
CA GLN A 176 -46.33 -6.87 -24.84
C GLN A 176 -47.49 -5.88 -24.62
N SER A 177 -47.40 -4.99 -23.63
CA SER A 177 -48.40 -3.94 -23.43
C SER A 177 -48.38 -2.87 -24.53
N ALA A 178 -47.20 -2.50 -25.05
CA ALA A 178 -47.08 -1.57 -26.17
C ALA A 178 -47.64 -2.17 -27.47
N ASP A 179 -47.36 -3.45 -27.74
CA ASP A 179 -47.93 -4.21 -28.86
C ASP A 179 -49.49 -4.25 -28.79
N MET A 180 -50.06 -4.16 -27.58
CA MET A 180 -51.51 -4.08 -27.32
C MET A 180 -52.05 -2.66 -27.11
N ASN A 181 -51.25 -1.60 -27.31
CA ASN A 181 -51.59 -0.19 -27.04
C ASN A 181 -52.10 0.09 -25.60
N LEU A 182 -51.68 -0.72 -24.63
CA LEU A 182 -51.99 -0.58 -23.21
C LEU A 182 -50.87 0.18 -22.47
N PRO A 183 -51.19 0.90 -21.38
CA PRO A 183 -50.16 1.51 -20.53
C PRO A 183 -49.26 0.43 -19.92
N ALA A 184 -47.95 0.72 -19.85
CA ALA A 184 -46.97 -0.23 -19.34
C ALA A 184 -47.32 -0.71 -17.91
N PRO A 185 -47.41 -2.04 -17.68
CA PRO A 185 -47.83 -2.58 -16.39
C PRO A 185 -46.82 -2.30 -15.28
N GLY A 186 -47.30 -2.35 -14.04
CA GLY A 186 -46.44 -2.36 -12.86
C GLY A 186 -45.58 -3.63 -12.76
N GLU A 187 -44.64 -3.63 -11.83
CA GLU A 187 -43.87 -4.83 -11.51
C GLU A 187 -44.81 -5.92 -10.95
N PRO A 188 -44.70 -7.19 -11.38
CA PRO A 188 -45.52 -8.27 -10.84
C PRO A 188 -45.45 -8.37 -9.31
N PRO A 189 -46.58 -8.40 -8.57
CA PRO A 189 -46.58 -8.34 -7.10
C PRO A 189 -45.68 -9.37 -6.40
N VAL A 190 -45.50 -10.55 -7.01
CA VAL A 190 -44.59 -11.60 -6.52
C VAL A 190 -43.13 -11.10 -6.45
N LEU A 191 -42.67 -10.37 -7.47
CA LEU A 191 -41.32 -9.81 -7.50
C LEU A 191 -41.17 -8.66 -6.49
N THR A 192 -42.19 -7.81 -6.36
CA THR A 192 -42.25 -6.74 -5.34
C THR A 192 -42.14 -7.31 -3.93
N VAL A 193 -42.89 -8.38 -3.62
CA VAL A 193 -42.82 -9.09 -2.32
C VAL A 193 -41.44 -9.72 -2.10
N LEU A 194 -40.88 -10.41 -3.10
CA LEU A 194 -39.53 -10.97 -3.00
C LEU A 194 -38.47 -9.87 -2.73
N GLY A 195 -38.52 -8.75 -3.46
CA GLY A 195 -37.64 -7.61 -3.26
C GLY A 195 -37.76 -6.99 -1.86
N ALA A 196 -38.98 -6.92 -1.31
CA ALA A 196 -39.21 -6.49 0.08
C ALA A 196 -38.60 -7.47 1.09
N VAL A 197 -38.73 -8.79 0.87
CA VAL A 197 -38.08 -9.82 1.71
C VAL A 197 -36.55 -9.67 1.70
N PHE A 198 -35.93 -9.49 0.54
CA PHE A 198 -34.48 -9.22 0.48
C PHE A 198 -34.07 -7.95 1.23
N ASN A 199 -34.84 -6.86 1.11
CA ASN A 199 -34.58 -5.63 1.88
C ASN A 199 -34.67 -5.86 3.40
N ILE A 200 -35.61 -6.67 3.88
CA ILE A 200 -35.75 -7.05 5.30
C ILE A 200 -34.55 -7.90 5.75
N ILE A 201 -34.12 -8.89 4.96
CA ILE A 201 -32.94 -9.70 5.30
C ILE A 201 -31.68 -8.80 5.33
N PHE A 202 -31.51 -7.86 4.40
CA PHE A 202 -30.39 -6.90 4.44
C PHE A 202 -30.45 -5.92 5.62
N LEU A 203 -31.63 -5.58 6.12
CA LEU A 203 -31.79 -4.80 7.35
C LEU A 203 -31.35 -5.62 8.58
N ILE A 204 -31.75 -6.89 8.68
CA ILE A 204 -31.31 -7.81 9.74
C ILE A 204 -29.80 -8.02 9.68
N ASP A 205 -29.25 -8.27 8.49
CA ASP A 205 -27.82 -8.44 8.20
C ASP A 205 -26.99 -7.20 8.60
N LEU A 206 -27.52 -6.00 8.38
CA LEU A 206 -26.92 -4.75 8.85
C LEU A 206 -26.99 -4.59 10.39
N ILE A 207 -28.15 -4.87 11.00
CA ILE A 207 -28.33 -4.80 12.46
C ILE A 207 -27.40 -5.77 13.19
N LEU A 208 -27.23 -6.99 12.66
CA LEU A 208 -26.31 -7.99 13.23
C LEU A 208 -24.85 -7.51 13.19
N ARG A 209 -24.38 -6.91 12.08
CA ARG A 209 -23.04 -6.30 12.02
C ARG A 209 -22.89 -5.10 12.96
N TRP A 210 -23.90 -4.25 13.05
CA TRP A 210 -23.85 -3.07 13.93
C TRP A 210 -23.81 -3.48 15.42
N ALA A 211 -24.58 -4.50 15.80
CA ALA A 211 -24.59 -5.06 17.15
C ALA A 211 -23.31 -5.85 17.49
N SER A 212 -22.64 -6.47 16.50
CA SER A 212 -21.41 -7.24 16.74
C SER A 212 -20.14 -6.39 16.78
N VAL A 213 -20.13 -5.22 16.14
CA VAL A 213 -19.00 -4.27 16.17
C VAL A 213 -19.19 -3.20 17.27
N GLY A 214 -20.43 -2.83 17.57
CA GLY A 214 -20.76 -1.77 18.52
C GLY A 214 -20.78 -0.37 17.88
N PHE A 215 -21.55 0.54 18.48
CA PHE A 215 -21.93 1.82 17.86
C PHE A 215 -20.74 2.74 17.54
N GLY A 216 -19.73 2.82 18.42
CA GLY A 216 -18.56 3.69 18.23
C GLY A 216 -17.63 3.17 17.14
N GLU A 217 -17.24 1.90 17.21
CA GLU A 217 -16.33 1.26 16.25
C GLU A 217 -16.92 1.18 14.84
N PHE A 218 -18.23 0.92 14.71
CA PHE A 218 -18.88 0.79 13.39
C PHE A 218 -18.73 2.04 12.50
N PHE A 219 -18.63 3.23 13.11
CA PHE A 219 -18.46 4.52 12.42
C PHE A 219 -17.05 5.13 12.58
N ARG A 220 -16.08 4.41 13.17
CA ARG A 220 -14.71 4.93 13.41
C ARG A 220 -13.57 3.95 13.08
N GLY A 221 -13.85 2.65 12.97
CA GLY A 221 -12.88 1.62 12.56
C GLY A 221 -12.57 1.63 11.05
N ARG A 222 -11.65 0.77 10.60
CA ARG A 222 -11.03 0.83 9.26
C ARG A 222 -12.00 0.84 8.06
N ASP A 223 -13.18 0.24 8.17
CA ASP A 223 -14.15 0.08 7.07
C ASP A 223 -15.31 1.12 7.08
N VAL A 224 -15.18 2.29 7.75
CA VAL A 224 -16.27 3.30 7.88
C VAL A 224 -17.00 3.57 6.56
N SER A 225 -16.29 3.81 5.47
CA SER A 225 -16.88 4.16 4.16
C SER A 225 -17.80 3.07 3.63
N TRP A 226 -17.44 1.80 3.82
CA TRP A 226 -18.27 0.66 3.42
C TRP A 226 -19.46 0.47 4.35
N ASN A 227 -19.30 0.70 5.65
CA ASN A 227 -20.38 0.66 6.64
C ASN A 227 -21.43 1.75 6.37
N ILE A 228 -21.02 3.00 6.13
CA ILE A 228 -21.91 4.11 5.76
C ILE A 228 -22.63 3.81 4.44
N PHE A 229 -21.94 3.26 3.44
CA PHE A 229 -22.53 2.88 2.17
C PHE A 229 -23.58 1.76 2.32
N ASP A 230 -23.32 0.74 3.15
CA ASP A 230 -24.27 -0.33 3.42
C ASP A 230 -25.52 0.20 4.14
N VAL A 231 -25.36 1.11 5.13
CA VAL A 231 -26.45 1.83 5.81
C VAL A 231 -27.28 2.64 4.82
N PHE A 232 -26.64 3.45 3.96
CA PHE A 232 -27.31 4.27 2.95
C PHE A 232 -28.17 3.42 2.00
N ILE A 233 -27.65 2.28 1.54
CA ILE A 233 -28.40 1.37 0.66
C ILE A 233 -29.55 0.67 1.40
N VAL A 234 -29.40 0.29 2.68
CA VAL A 234 -30.55 -0.23 3.46
C VAL A 234 -31.62 0.85 3.61
N LEU A 235 -31.23 2.06 4.02
CA LEU A 235 -32.16 3.19 4.21
C LEU A 235 -32.93 3.51 2.92
N MET A 236 -32.23 3.64 1.79
CA MET A 236 -32.87 3.89 0.50
C MET A 236 -33.71 2.68 0.02
N GLY A 237 -33.37 1.45 0.42
CA GLY A 237 -34.19 0.25 0.21
C GLY A 237 -35.47 0.22 1.05
N ILE A 238 -35.45 0.76 2.27
CA ILE A 238 -36.64 0.94 3.11
C ILE A 238 -37.55 2.02 2.53
N ILE A 239 -36.97 3.14 2.06
CA ILE A 239 -37.69 4.23 1.38
C ILE A 239 -38.40 3.71 0.13
N ASP A 240 -37.70 2.93 -0.71
CA ASP A 240 -38.24 2.24 -1.90
C ASP A 240 -39.46 1.36 -1.58
N VAL A 241 -39.40 0.53 -0.52
CA VAL A 241 -40.54 -0.30 -0.07
C VAL A 241 -41.68 0.55 0.49
N LEU A 242 -41.38 1.59 1.29
CA LEU A 242 -42.39 2.48 1.87
C LEU A 242 -43.17 3.24 0.79
N LEU A 243 -42.49 3.73 -0.24
CA LEU A 243 -43.10 4.43 -1.37
C LEU A 243 -44.01 3.52 -2.20
N GLU A 244 -43.59 2.26 -2.42
CA GLU A 244 -44.41 1.25 -3.09
C GLU A 244 -45.69 0.96 -2.28
N ILE A 245 -45.58 0.73 -0.96
CA ILE A 245 -46.72 0.50 -0.06
C ILE A 245 -47.69 1.69 -0.05
N VAL A 246 -47.18 2.92 0.03
CA VAL A 246 -48.02 4.14 -0.03
C VAL A 246 -48.75 4.26 -1.36
N SER A 247 -48.15 3.82 -2.47
CA SER A 247 -48.81 3.81 -3.78
C SER A 247 -49.93 2.77 -3.87
N VAL A 248 -49.73 1.57 -3.32
CA VAL A 248 -50.69 0.46 -3.34
C VAL A 248 -51.87 0.70 -2.38
N MET A 249 -51.62 1.30 -1.20
CA MET A 249 -52.66 1.61 -0.22
C MET A 249 -53.56 2.80 -0.61
N GLY A 250 -53.24 3.53 -1.70
CA GLY A 250 -54.07 4.62 -2.25
C GLY A 250 -54.28 5.83 -1.32
N GLY A 251 -53.59 5.88 -0.19
CA GLY A 251 -53.90 6.80 0.92
C GLY A 251 -53.53 8.26 0.68
N PHE A 252 -52.65 8.56 -0.28
CA PHE A 252 -52.14 9.92 -0.51
C PHE A 252 -52.71 10.54 -1.80
N LYS A 253 -53.93 11.11 -1.71
CA LYS A 253 -54.52 11.97 -2.75
C LYS A 253 -53.84 13.35 -2.79
N LEU A 254 -52.54 13.38 -3.07
CA LEU A 254 -51.86 14.61 -3.47
C LEU A 254 -52.47 15.12 -4.79
N SER A 255 -52.66 16.44 -4.89
CA SER A 255 -53.40 17.04 -6.00
C SER A 255 -52.70 16.86 -7.35
N ASN A 256 -53.45 16.98 -8.44
CA ASN A 256 -53.06 16.53 -9.79
C ASN A 256 -51.74 17.13 -10.34
N GLY A 257 -51.19 18.20 -9.75
CA GLY A 257 -49.84 18.69 -10.07
C GLY A 257 -48.71 17.75 -9.63
N SER A 258 -48.95 16.89 -8.65
CA SER A 258 -47.95 15.99 -8.06
C SER A 258 -47.61 14.75 -8.88
N LEU A 259 -48.25 14.54 -10.04
CA LEU A 259 -47.92 13.44 -10.96
C LEU A 259 -46.48 13.53 -11.48
N SER A 260 -45.88 14.72 -11.48
CA SER A 260 -44.45 14.86 -11.78
C SER A 260 -43.55 14.27 -10.68
N SER A 261 -43.98 14.32 -9.41
CA SER A 261 -43.27 13.67 -8.29
C SER A 261 -43.27 12.14 -8.42
N LEU A 262 -44.32 11.56 -9.01
CA LEU A 262 -44.34 10.12 -9.34
C LEU A 262 -43.34 9.73 -10.43
N ARG A 263 -42.80 10.67 -11.22
CA ARG A 263 -41.62 10.43 -12.08
C ARG A 263 -40.33 10.36 -11.28
N VAL A 264 -40.20 11.12 -10.19
CA VAL A 264 -39.02 11.04 -9.29
C VAL A 264 -38.94 9.67 -8.63
N LEU A 265 -40.07 9.03 -8.31
CA LEU A 265 -40.10 7.65 -7.81
C LEU A 265 -39.49 6.62 -8.80
N ARG A 266 -39.40 6.94 -10.10
CA ARG A 266 -38.69 6.10 -11.08
C ARG A 266 -37.18 6.16 -10.88
N VAL A 267 -36.63 7.27 -10.37
CA VAL A 267 -35.21 7.41 -10.03
C VAL A 267 -34.87 6.55 -8.81
N CYS A 268 -35.79 6.37 -7.85
CA CYS A 268 -35.62 5.46 -6.73
C CYS A 268 -35.35 4.00 -7.18
N ARG A 269 -35.78 3.59 -8.38
CA ARG A 269 -35.45 2.26 -8.94
C ARG A 269 -33.96 2.08 -9.21
N ILE A 270 -33.19 3.16 -9.42
CA ILE A 270 -31.73 3.09 -9.57
C ILE A 270 -31.06 2.60 -8.27
N VAL A 271 -31.64 2.92 -7.10
CA VAL A 271 -31.19 2.37 -5.80
C VAL A 271 -31.22 0.84 -5.81
N ARG A 272 -32.21 0.22 -6.45
CA ARG A 272 -32.30 -1.25 -6.55
C ARG A 272 -31.08 -1.82 -7.26
N ILE A 273 -30.60 -1.16 -8.32
CA ILE A 273 -29.38 -1.54 -9.05
C ILE A 273 -28.13 -1.27 -8.20
N ILE A 274 -28.07 -0.16 -7.48
CA ILE A 274 -26.96 0.18 -6.56
C ILE A 274 -26.76 -0.90 -5.47
N LYS A 275 -27.81 -1.64 -5.08
CA LYS A 275 -27.67 -2.81 -4.16
C LYS A 275 -26.70 -3.88 -4.66
N VAL A 276 -26.47 -3.99 -5.98
CA VAL A 276 -25.51 -4.95 -6.57
C VAL A 276 -24.06 -4.59 -6.21
N ILE A 277 -23.75 -3.29 -6.03
CA ILE A 277 -22.40 -2.79 -5.65
C ILE A 277 -21.95 -3.37 -4.29
N ARG A 278 -22.88 -3.88 -3.46
CA ARG A 278 -22.54 -4.63 -2.24
C ARG A 278 -21.69 -5.88 -2.48
N VAL A 279 -21.75 -6.51 -3.66
CA VAL A 279 -20.90 -7.67 -3.95
C VAL A 279 -19.41 -7.31 -3.86
N LEU A 280 -19.08 -6.06 -4.20
CA LEU A 280 -17.71 -5.55 -4.21
C LEU A 280 -17.10 -5.48 -2.80
N ARG A 281 -17.91 -5.35 -1.72
CA ARG A 281 -17.41 -5.19 -0.35
C ARG A 281 -16.80 -6.46 0.27
N PHE A 282 -16.93 -7.61 -0.38
CA PHE A 282 -16.39 -8.91 0.07
C PHE A 282 -15.06 -9.26 -0.60
N PHE A 283 -14.92 -8.93 -1.89
CA PHE A 283 -13.70 -9.21 -2.65
C PHE A 283 -12.65 -8.14 -2.35
N ARG A 284 -11.76 -8.41 -1.37
CA ARG A 284 -10.70 -7.47 -0.93
C ARG A 284 -9.95 -6.84 -2.11
N GLU A 285 -9.49 -7.67 -3.06
CA GLU A 285 -8.75 -7.20 -4.25
C GLU A 285 -9.58 -6.26 -5.12
N LEU A 286 -10.89 -6.51 -5.23
CA LEU A 286 -11.81 -5.67 -5.99
C LEU A 286 -12.10 -4.35 -5.27
N ARG A 287 -12.18 -4.34 -3.93
CA ARG A 287 -12.23 -3.10 -3.14
C ARG A 287 -10.98 -2.26 -3.34
N ILE A 288 -9.80 -2.89 -3.31
CA ILE A 288 -8.51 -2.22 -3.50
C ILE A 288 -8.47 -1.60 -4.90
N MET A 289 -8.72 -2.41 -5.96
CA MET A 289 -8.76 -1.96 -7.35
C MET A 289 -9.74 -0.78 -7.56
N ILE A 290 -10.95 -0.85 -7.00
CA ILE A 290 -11.93 0.24 -7.09
C ILE A 290 -11.47 1.47 -6.30
N SER A 291 -10.85 1.29 -5.13
CA SER A 291 -10.27 2.38 -4.36
C SER A 291 -9.15 3.10 -5.13
N SER A 292 -8.28 2.36 -5.83
CA SER A 292 -7.24 2.92 -6.71
C SER A 292 -7.85 3.72 -7.87
N ILE A 293 -8.91 3.21 -8.51
CA ILE A 293 -9.63 3.89 -9.60
C ILE A 293 -10.33 5.17 -9.09
N LEU A 294 -10.93 5.14 -7.89
CA LEU A 294 -11.55 6.32 -7.30
C LEU A 294 -10.50 7.36 -6.87
N HIS A 295 -9.31 6.92 -6.44
CA HIS A 295 -8.20 7.82 -6.10
C HIS A 295 -7.64 8.52 -7.35
N SER A 296 -7.46 7.79 -8.46
CA SER A 296 -7.04 8.40 -9.75
C SER A 296 -8.10 9.33 -10.36
N GLY A 297 -9.36 9.19 -9.94
CA GLY A 297 -10.50 9.99 -10.39
C GLY A 297 -10.31 11.52 -10.31
N LYS A 298 -9.47 12.03 -9.39
CA LYS A 298 -9.12 13.47 -9.34
C LYS A 298 -8.37 13.94 -10.59
N SER A 299 -7.52 13.08 -11.17
CA SER A 299 -6.81 13.36 -12.42
C SER A 299 -7.76 13.27 -13.63
N LEU A 300 -8.61 12.24 -13.63
CA LEU A 300 -9.61 12.02 -14.68
C LEU A 300 -10.64 13.17 -14.76
N MET A 301 -11.00 13.77 -13.63
CA MET A 301 -11.89 14.93 -13.57
C MET A 301 -11.35 16.13 -14.39
N TRP A 302 -10.05 16.39 -14.35
CA TRP A 302 -9.43 17.44 -15.17
C TRP A 302 -9.43 17.10 -16.66
N ILE A 303 -9.18 15.84 -17.00
CA ILE A 303 -9.30 15.34 -18.38
C ILE A 303 -10.72 15.54 -18.91
N PHE A 304 -11.75 15.12 -18.16
CA PHE A 304 -13.15 15.32 -18.55
C PHE A 304 -13.52 16.80 -18.65
N PHE A 305 -12.96 17.67 -17.80
CA PHE A 305 -13.17 19.12 -17.89
C PHE A 305 -12.56 19.70 -19.16
N VAL A 306 -11.31 19.37 -19.50
CA VAL A 306 -10.65 19.83 -20.74
C VAL A 306 -11.37 19.30 -21.96
N LEU A 307 -11.72 18.01 -21.97
CA LEU A 307 -12.39 17.37 -23.10
C LEU A 307 -13.82 17.90 -23.30
N GLY A 308 -14.58 18.07 -22.21
CA GLY A 308 -15.91 18.71 -22.25
C GLY A 308 -15.86 20.16 -22.72
N THR A 309 -14.83 20.91 -22.31
CA THR A 309 -14.59 22.28 -22.81
C THR A 309 -14.31 22.29 -24.31
N LEU A 310 -13.50 21.35 -24.81
CA LEU A 310 -13.26 21.19 -26.25
C LEU A 310 -14.56 20.86 -27.01
N PHE A 311 -15.32 19.84 -26.57
CA PHE A 311 -16.59 19.51 -27.20
C PHE A 311 -17.58 20.68 -27.20
N PHE A 312 -17.63 21.48 -26.12
CA PHE A 312 -18.49 22.64 -26.02
C PHE A 312 -18.09 23.76 -27.00
N LEU A 313 -16.80 24.10 -27.07
CA LEU A 313 -16.28 25.14 -27.98
C LEU A 313 -16.49 24.77 -29.46
N PHE A 314 -16.06 23.57 -29.86
CA PHE A 314 -16.25 23.09 -31.24
C PHE A 314 -17.75 22.85 -31.54
N GLY A 315 -18.52 22.34 -30.58
CA GLY A 315 -19.95 22.12 -30.72
C GLY A 315 -20.74 23.41 -30.95
N ILE A 316 -20.40 24.50 -30.26
CA ILE A 316 -20.95 25.83 -30.55
C ILE A 316 -20.61 26.26 -31.97
N SER A 317 -19.35 26.11 -32.40
CA SER A 317 -18.92 26.57 -33.73
C SER A 317 -19.67 25.88 -34.89
N PHE A 318 -19.90 24.56 -34.81
CA PHE A 318 -20.66 23.83 -35.83
C PHE A 318 -22.17 24.07 -35.74
N THR A 319 -22.73 24.24 -34.53
CA THR A 319 -24.15 24.63 -34.39
C THR A 319 -24.42 26.03 -34.92
N GLN A 320 -23.52 26.99 -34.68
CA GLN A 320 -23.65 28.34 -35.24
C GLN A 320 -23.53 28.33 -36.77
N ALA A 321 -22.53 27.64 -37.33
CA ALA A 321 -22.38 27.48 -38.79
C ALA A 321 -23.61 26.84 -39.44
N THR A 322 -24.20 25.83 -38.78
CA THR A 322 -25.42 25.16 -39.24
C THR A 322 -26.62 26.10 -39.22
N ILE A 323 -26.79 26.90 -38.17
CA ILE A 323 -27.89 27.88 -38.07
C ILE A 323 -27.73 29.00 -39.11
N GLU A 324 -26.50 29.50 -39.33
CA GLU A 324 -26.20 30.53 -40.33
C GLU A 324 -26.44 30.04 -41.77
N TYR A 325 -26.08 28.79 -42.07
CA TYR A 325 -26.36 28.15 -43.36
C TYR A 325 -27.86 27.88 -43.58
N LEU A 326 -28.59 27.55 -42.52
CA LEU A 326 -30.03 27.26 -42.54
C LEU A 326 -30.89 28.51 -42.26
N ASP A 327 -30.41 29.73 -42.54
CA ASP A 327 -31.16 30.99 -42.37
C ASP A 327 -32.55 30.99 -43.06
N ARG A 328 -32.70 30.24 -44.16
CA ARG A 328 -33.96 30.12 -44.91
C ARG A 328 -34.80 28.92 -44.44
N PRO A 329 -36.11 29.09 -44.14
CA PRO A 329 -37.00 28.01 -43.69
C PRO A 329 -37.11 26.79 -44.63
N GLU A 330 -36.88 27.00 -45.93
CA GLU A 330 -36.86 25.94 -46.95
C GLU A 330 -35.70 24.96 -46.74
N MET A 331 -34.53 25.45 -46.31
CA MET A 331 -33.32 24.64 -46.11
C MET A 331 -33.48 23.61 -44.99
N TRP A 332 -34.32 23.89 -43.99
CA TRP A 332 -34.65 22.97 -42.89
C TRP A 332 -35.48 21.75 -43.33
N HIS A 333 -36.07 21.80 -44.52
CA HIS A 333 -36.93 20.75 -45.07
C HIS A 333 -36.32 20.03 -46.28
N ASP A 334 -35.13 20.46 -46.71
CA ASP A 334 -34.38 19.82 -47.79
C ASP A 334 -33.78 18.48 -47.32
N PRO A 335 -34.10 17.33 -47.95
CA PRO A 335 -33.48 16.05 -47.60
C PRO A 335 -31.96 16.03 -47.78
N GLY A 336 -31.38 16.93 -48.59
CA GLY A 336 -29.93 17.11 -48.70
C GLY A 336 -29.28 17.57 -47.38
N ASN A 337 -30.00 18.38 -46.58
CA ASN A 337 -29.51 18.90 -45.31
C ASN A 337 -29.84 17.99 -44.11
N ALA A 338 -30.57 16.90 -44.31
CA ALA A 338 -31.11 16.09 -43.21
C ALA A 338 -30.03 15.58 -42.22
N GLN A 339 -28.86 15.18 -42.73
CA GLN A 339 -27.76 14.69 -41.87
C GLN A 339 -27.04 15.83 -41.14
N LEU A 340 -26.88 17.01 -41.76
CA LEU A 340 -26.38 18.22 -41.09
C LEU A 340 -27.34 18.62 -39.95
N ILE A 341 -28.65 18.59 -40.20
CA ILE A 341 -29.68 18.91 -39.22
C ILE A 341 -29.66 17.89 -38.07
N GLU A 342 -29.66 16.59 -38.34
CA GLU A 342 -29.60 15.55 -37.31
C GLU A 342 -28.37 15.72 -36.39
N LYS A 343 -27.19 15.87 -37.00
CA LYS A 343 -25.90 15.84 -36.29
C LYS A 343 -25.48 17.16 -35.65
N TYR A 344 -25.89 18.32 -36.20
CA TYR A 344 -25.34 19.63 -35.82
C TYR A 344 -26.36 20.75 -35.54
N SER A 345 -27.67 20.56 -35.78
CA SER A 345 -28.69 21.62 -35.55
C SER A 345 -28.81 22.08 -34.10
N SER A 346 -28.39 21.27 -33.13
CA SER A 346 -28.41 21.61 -31.70
C SER A 346 -27.05 21.39 -31.06
N LEU A 347 -26.72 22.18 -30.04
CA LEU A 347 -25.47 22.04 -29.30
C LEU A 347 -25.32 20.65 -28.66
N GLY A 348 -26.43 20.05 -28.21
CA GLY A 348 -26.45 18.69 -27.68
C GLY A 348 -26.15 17.64 -28.75
N SER A 349 -26.74 17.79 -29.95
CA SER A 349 -26.42 16.96 -31.12
C SER A 349 -24.96 17.10 -31.49
N SER A 350 -24.45 18.33 -31.65
CA SER A 350 -23.05 18.60 -32.02
C SER A 350 -22.06 18.00 -31.03
N ILE A 351 -22.24 18.20 -29.72
CA ILE A 351 -21.39 17.61 -28.68
C ILE A 351 -21.43 16.08 -28.75
N THR A 352 -22.61 15.50 -28.99
CA THR A 352 -22.78 14.04 -29.12
C THR A 352 -22.10 13.49 -30.37
N THR A 353 -22.27 14.14 -31.53
CA THR A 353 -21.60 13.80 -32.80
C THR A 353 -20.09 13.89 -32.69
N LEU A 354 -19.57 14.93 -32.06
CA LEU A 354 -18.13 15.11 -31.81
C LEU A 354 -17.60 13.99 -30.90
N TYR A 355 -18.26 13.71 -29.77
CA TYR A 355 -17.92 12.59 -28.89
C TYR A 355 -17.97 11.23 -29.62
N MET A 356 -19.00 10.97 -30.42
CA MET A 356 -19.13 9.75 -31.24
C MET A 356 -18.02 9.63 -32.30
N SER A 357 -17.61 10.75 -32.90
CA SER A 357 -16.52 10.78 -33.90
C SER A 357 -15.16 10.48 -33.25
N MET A 358 -14.89 11.03 -32.06
CA MET A 358 -13.67 10.77 -31.30
C MET A 358 -13.61 9.34 -30.74
N SER A 359 -14.74 8.82 -30.26
CA SER A 359 -14.84 7.48 -29.65
C SER A 359 -15.03 6.33 -30.65
N GLY A 360 -15.14 6.64 -31.95
CA GLY A 360 -15.34 5.64 -33.01
C GLY A 360 -16.76 5.06 -33.09
N GLY A 361 -17.75 5.66 -32.40
CA GLY A 361 -19.16 5.26 -32.48
C GLY A 361 -19.85 5.70 -33.78
N VAL A 362 -19.33 6.75 -34.43
CA VAL A 362 -19.69 7.18 -35.79
C VAL A 362 -18.39 7.40 -36.55
N SER A 363 -18.37 7.11 -37.86
CA SER A 363 -17.18 7.38 -38.69
C SER A 363 -16.92 8.88 -38.73
N TRP A 364 -15.69 9.31 -38.41
CA TRP A 364 -15.29 10.72 -38.52
C TRP A 364 -15.49 11.26 -39.94
N GLY A 365 -15.41 10.40 -40.96
CA GLY A 365 -15.70 10.76 -42.35
C GLY A 365 -17.18 11.08 -42.58
N GLU A 366 -18.10 10.31 -41.98
CA GLU A 366 -19.55 10.56 -42.07
C GLU A 366 -19.91 11.91 -41.43
N ALA A 367 -19.34 12.19 -40.25
CA ALA A 367 -19.48 13.49 -39.58
C ALA A 367 -18.86 14.64 -40.40
N TYR A 368 -17.71 14.41 -41.06
CA TYR A 368 -17.07 15.38 -41.94
C TYR A 368 -17.89 15.68 -43.21
N PHE A 369 -18.40 14.67 -43.91
CA PHE A 369 -19.17 14.88 -45.15
C PHE A 369 -20.46 15.69 -44.92
N CYS A 370 -21.06 15.58 -43.73
CA CYS A 370 -22.18 16.45 -43.32
C CYS A 370 -21.81 17.94 -43.29
N LEU A 371 -20.53 18.29 -43.11
CA LEU A 371 -20.01 19.65 -43.06
C LEU A 371 -19.43 20.12 -44.42
N GLU A 372 -19.54 19.34 -45.49
CA GLU A 372 -19.05 19.71 -46.83
C GLU A 372 -19.95 20.74 -47.54
N VAL A 373 -21.22 20.86 -47.11
CA VAL A 373 -22.15 21.90 -47.57
C VAL A 373 -21.88 23.29 -46.95
N LEU A 374 -21.07 23.34 -45.88
CA LEU A 374 -20.69 24.57 -45.19
C LEU A 374 -19.41 25.18 -45.81
N PRO A 375 -19.10 26.47 -45.53
CA PRO A 375 -17.84 27.07 -45.90
C PRO A 375 -16.62 26.26 -45.42
N LEU A 376 -15.61 26.12 -46.27
CA LEU A 376 -14.40 25.29 -46.08
C LEU A 376 -13.65 25.52 -44.75
N GLN A 377 -13.80 26.69 -44.12
CA GLN A 377 -13.26 26.97 -42.79
C GLN A 377 -13.78 25.96 -41.75
N TYR A 378 -15.05 25.55 -41.81
CA TYR A 378 -15.65 24.61 -40.85
C TYR A 378 -15.20 23.17 -41.11
N SER A 379 -15.11 22.76 -42.37
CA SER A 379 -14.56 21.45 -42.75
C SER A 379 -13.10 21.31 -42.29
N PHE A 380 -12.29 22.37 -42.47
CA PHE A 380 -10.92 22.43 -41.92
C PHE A 380 -10.89 22.43 -40.39
N LEU A 381 -11.79 23.18 -39.73
CA LEU A 381 -11.90 23.22 -38.27
C LEU A 381 -12.24 21.83 -37.69
N PHE A 382 -13.06 21.03 -38.37
CA PHE A 382 -13.33 19.64 -38.00
C PHE A 382 -12.11 18.73 -38.17
N LEU A 383 -11.31 18.92 -39.23
CA LEU A 383 -10.05 18.19 -39.40
C LEU A 383 -9.03 18.52 -38.31
N VAL A 384 -8.94 19.79 -37.88
CA VAL A 384 -8.12 20.20 -36.73
C VAL A 384 -8.64 19.56 -35.43
N TYR A 385 -9.96 19.57 -35.21
CA TYR A 385 -10.61 18.93 -34.05
C TYR A 385 -10.30 17.43 -33.97
N ILE A 386 -10.53 16.66 -35.04
CA ILE A 386 -10.38 15.20 -35.01
C ILE A 386 -8.91 14.80 -34.91
N THR A 387 -8.01 15.54 -35.58
CA THR A 387 -6.56 15.33 -35.46
C THR A 387 -6.08 15.62 -34.03
N GLY A 388 -6.50 16.73 -33.44
CA GLY A 388 -6.14 17.10 -32.06
C GLY A 388 -6.69 16.11 -31.02
N THR A 389 -7.94 15.69 -31.15
CA THR A 389 -8.55 14.76 -30.19
C THR A 389 -7.98 13.34 -30.27
N ILE A 390 -7.71 12.81 -31.47
CA ILE A 390 -7.13 11.48 -31.63
C ILE A 390 -5.62 11.47 -31.31
N PHE A 391 -4.81 12.36 -31.89
CA PHE A 391 -3.35 12.29 -31.75
C PHE A 391 -2.79 12.97 -30.50
N ALA A 392 -3.44 14.01 -29.97
CA ALA A 392 -3.00 14.65 -28.73
C ALA A 392 -3.85 14.19 -27.54
N VAL A 393 -5.16 14.43 -27.54
CA VAL A 393 -5.98 14.25 -26.32
C VAL A 393 -6.05 12.79 -25.89
N LEU A 394 -6.40 11.85 -26.76
CA LEU A 394 -6.49 10.42 -26.41
C LEU A 394 -5.15 9.86 -25.90
N ASN A 395 -4.04 10.28 -26.50
CA ASN A 395 -2.68 9.91 -26.06
C ASN A 395 -2.31 10.53 -24.70
N VAL A 396 -2.71 11.78 -24.43
CA VAL A 396 -2.57 12.40 -23.10
C VAL A 396 -3.42 11.69 -22.05
N VAL A 397 -4.68 11.33 -22.37
CA VAL A 397 -5.53 10.52 -21.47
C VAL A 397 -4.84 9.19 -21.13
N THR A 398 -4.33 8.49 -22.15
CA THR A 398 -3.63 7.22 -21.98
C THR A 398 -2.36 7.38 -21.14
N GLY A 399 -1.55 8.41 -21.41
CA GLY A 399 -0.35 8.72 -20.64
C GLY A 399 -0.64 9.02 -19.17
N VAL A 400 -1.69 9.80 -18.87
CA VAL A 400 -2.10 10.11 -17.49
C VAL A 400 -2.66 8.88 -16.77
N PHE A 401 -3.38 7.98 -17.46
CA PHE A 401 -3.77 6.68 -16.88
C PHE A 401 -2.56 5.80 -16.55
N VAL A 402 -1.57 5.71 -17.46
CA VAL A 402 -0.33 4.95 -17.23
C VAL A 402 0.46 5.54 -16.06
N GLU A 403 0.66 6.86 -16.02
CA GLU A 403 1.35 7.53 -14.91
C GLU A 403 0.59 7.36 -13.59
N SER A 404 -0.75 7.42 -13.59
CA SER A 404 -1.55 7.18 -12.39
C SER A 404 -1.52 5.73 -11.90
N ALA A 405 -1.37 4.75 -12.80
CA ALA A 405 -1.20 3.35 -12.44
C ALA A 405 0.22 3.07 -11.92
N THR A 406 1.24 3.64 -12.57
CA THR A 406 2.65 3.52 -12.14
C THR A 406 2.89 4.22 -10.80
N SER A 407 2.35 5.43 -10.59
CA SER A 407 2.46 6.13 -9.31
C SER A 407 1.68 5.45 -8.18
N PHE A 408 0.52 4.82 -8.44
CA PHE A 408 -0.14 3.97 -7.44
C PHE A 408 0.75 2.77 -7.05
N SER A 409 1.35 2.08 -8.04
CA SER A 409 2.26 0.95 -7.76
C SER A 409 3.54 1.37 -7.03
N ARG A 410 4.02 2.61 -7.20
CA ARG A 410 5.13 3.16 -6.42
C ARG A 410 4.70 3.52 -5.01
N ALA A 411 3.57 4.19 -4.84
CA ALA A 411 3.04 4.58 -3.53
C ALA A 411 2.76 3.36 -2.63
N ASP A 412 2.29 2.24 -3.19
CA ASP A 412 2.07 0.98 -2.45
C ASP A 412 3.41 0.36 -1.98
N ALA A 413 4.45 0.41 -2.82
CA ALA A 413 5.80 -0.05 -2.46
C ALA A 413 6.49 0.88 -1.46
N GLU A 414 6.39 2.20 -1.64
CA GLU A 414 6.90 3.23 -0.72
C GLU A 414 6.20 3.17 0.63
N ALA A 415 4.89 2.89 0.67
CA ALA A 415 4.14 2.66 1.90
C ALA A 415 4.63 1.40 2.64
N LEU A 416 4.89 0.30 1.93
CA LEU A 416 5.42 -0.94 2.53
C LEU A 416 6.83 -0.72 3.11
N ILE A 417 7.71 -0.02 2.38
CA ILE A 417 9.05 0.36 2.86
C ILE A 417 8.95 1.30 4.08
N SER A 418 8.02 2.27 4.04
CA SER A 418 7.74 3.19 5.15
C SER A 418 7.26 2.45 6.40
N ASP A 419 6.34 1.49 6.28
CA ASP A 419 5.85 0.70 7.41
C ASP A 419 6.98 -0.15 8.04
N GLU A 420 7.86 -0.75 7.23
CA GLU A 420 9.05 -1.47 7.72
C GLU A 420 10.04 -0.52 8.42
N MET A 421 10.26 0.68 7.87
CA MET A 421 11.15 1.68 8.45
C MET A 421 10.60 2.24 9.77
N HIS A 422 9.29 2.48 9.88
CA HIS A 422 8.66 2.88 11.14
C HIS A 422 8.73 1.78 12.20
N GLN A 423 8.62 0.50 11.82
CA GLN A 423 8.82 -0.62 12.75
C GLN A 423 10.27 -0.66 13.28
N LYS A 424 11.28 -0.41 12.42
CA LYS A 424 12.69 -0.34 12.84
C LYS A 424 12.98 0.85 13.75
N ILE A 425 12.41 2.04 13.47
CA ILE A 425 12.56 3.21 14.34
C ILE A 425 11.90 2.97 15.70
N ALA A 426 10.65 2.50 15.72
CA ALA A 426 9.94 2.20 16.97
C ALA A 426 10.63 1.10 17.81
N TYR A 427 11.28 0.13 17.16
CA TYR A 427 12.13 -0.87 17.82
C TYR A 427 13.36 -0.22 18.47
N LEU A 428 14.10 0.65 17.75
CA LEU A 428 15.28 1.32 18.28
C LEU A 428 14.96 2.30 19.42
N ASP A 429 13.86 3.06 19.32
CA ASP A 429 13.39 3.91 20.43
C ASP A 429 13.03 3.05 21.66
N SER A 430 12.35 1.92 21.46
CA SER A 430 12.04 0.95 22.53
C SER A 430 13.30 0.34 23.19
N MET A 431 14.35 0.09 22.40
CA MET A 431 15.65 -0.38 22.90
C MET A 431 16.37 0.69 23.72
N LYS A 432 16.30 1.94 23.27
CA LYS A 432 16.92 3.08 23.96
C LYS A 432 16.23 3.41 25.28
N ASP A 433 14.89 3.39 25.31
CA ASP A 433 14.12 3.54 26.55
C ASP A 433 14.47 2.43 27.55
N LEU A 434 14.66 1.18 27.08
CA LEU A 434 15.10 0.06 27.93
C LEU A 434 16.52 0.27 28.48
N PHE A 435 17.46 0.78 27.68
CA PHE A 435 18.81 1.11 28.16
C PHE A 435 18.76 2.17 29.26
N HIS A 436 17.95 3.21 29.10
CA HIS A 436 17.75 4.25 30.12
C HIS A 436 16.97 3.75 31.36
N GLU A 437 16.18 2.68 31.28
CA GLU A 437 15.60 2.01 32.45
C GLU A 437 16.63 1.16 33.23
N MET A 438 17.73 0.74 32.59
CA MET A 438 18.79 -0.08 33.20
C MET A 438 20.02 0.73 33.69
N ASP A 439 20.29 1.89 33.09
CA ASP A 439 21.36 2.82 33.49
C ASP A 439 20.84 3.85 34.52
N GLU A 440 20.44 3.36 35.71
CA GLU A 440 19.92 4.21 36.80
C GLU A 440 20.88 5.37 37.14
N GLU A 441 22.18 5.12 37.08
CA GLU A 441 23.24 6.11 37.38
C GLU A 441 23.49 7.13 36.24
N ASN A 442 22.87 6.95 35.06
CA ASN A 442 23.05 7.78 33.86
C ASN A 442 24.53 7.90 33.42
N THR A 443 25.27 6.79 33.52
CA THR A 443 26.68 6.67 33.17
C THR A 443 26.95 6.52 31.67
N GLY A 444 25.92 6.12 30.90
CA GLY A 444 26.05 5.68 29.52
C GLY A 444 26.65 4.28 29.34
N LEU A 445 26.79 3.50 30.43
CA LEU A 445 27.53 2.24 30.47
C LEU A 445 26.85 1.18 31.36
N LEU A 446 26.33 0.10 30.76
CA LEU A 446 25.78 -1.04 31.49
C LEU A 446 26.88 -2.02 31.91
N THR A 447 27.24 -2.01 33.19
CA THR A 447 28.12 -3.02 33.81
C THR A 447 27.41 -4.36 33.96
N TRP A 448 28.17 -5.46 34.06
CA TRP A 448 27.60 -6.79 34.27
C TRP A 448 26.64 -6.89 35.48
N GLN A 449 26.92 -6.17 36.58
CA GLN A 449 26.06 -6.23 37.77
C GLN A 449 24.70 -5.58 37.54
N SER A 450 24.63 -4.34 37.03
CA SER A 450 23.35 -3.71 36.67
C SER A 450 22.60 -4.55 35.64
N PHE A 451 23.31 -5.06 34.62
CA PHE A 451 22.72 -5.89 33.58
C PHE A 451 22.10 -7.19 34.15
N GLN A 452 22.79 -7.86 35.09
CA GLN A 452 22.29 -9.06 35.75
C GLN A 452 21.10 -8.76 36.69
N GLU A 453 21.13 -7.65 37.43
CA GLU A 453 20.08 -7.29 38.38
C GLU A 453 18.79 -6.88 37.65
N HIS A 454 18.89 -6.08 36.58
CA HIS A 454 17.75 -5.76 35.72
C HIS A 454 17.22 -6.98 34.97
N LEU A 455 18.07 -7.92 34.54
CA LEU A 455 17.64 -9.20 33.96
C LEU A 455 17.02 -10.19 34.96
N ALA A 456 17.10 -9.94 36.27
CA ALA A 456 16.28 -10.65 37.25
C ALA A 456 14.84 -10.12 37.33
N SER A 457 14.54 -8.97 36.73
CA SER A 457 13.21 -8.39 36.70
C SER A 457 12.32 -9.05 35.64
N GLU A 458 11.23 -9.69 36.08
CA GLU A 458 10.22 -10.32 35.21
C GLU A 458 9.67 -9.35 34.15
N ARG A 459 9.64 -8.03 34.45
CA ARG A 459 9.29 -6.95 33.52
C ARG A 459 10.28 -6.84 32.36
N VAL A 460 11.57 -6.77 32.63
CA VAL A 460 12.64 -6.64 31.63
C VAL A 460 12.74 -7.91 30.78
N VAL A 461 12.68 -9.08 31.42
CA VAL A 461 12.66 -10.38 30.72
C VAL A 461 11.45 -10.49 29.79
N SER A 462 10.26 -10.05 30.24
CA SER A 462 9.05 -10.03 29.40
C SER A 462 9.19 -9.05 28.22
N TYR A 463 9.85 -7.91 28.42
CA TYR A 463 10.08 -6.90 27.38
C TYR A 463 11.06 -7.40 26.31
N LEU A 464 12.21 -7.95 26.72
CA LEU A 464 13.17 -8.59 25.82
C LEU A 464 12.57 -9.79 25.06
N SER A 465 11.73 -10.58 25.74
CA SER A 465 10.99 -11.69 25.10
C SER A 465 9.98 -11.18 24.05
N ALA A 466 9.32 -10.04 24.30
CA ALA A 466 8.46 -9.39 23.31
C ALA A 466 9.26 -8.82 22.12
N LEU A 467 10.49 -8.37 22.36
CA LEU A 467 11.50 -8.02 21.35
C LEU A 467 12.22 -9.25 20.74
N LYS A 468 11.70 -10.47 20.98
CA LYS A 468 12.20 -11.77 20.46
C LYS A 468 13.63 -12.16 20.88
N LEU A 469 14.24 -11.50 21.85
CA LEU A 469 15.56 -11.88 22.35
C LEU A 469 15.44 -13.04 23.35
N ASP A 470 16.05 -14.19 23.02
CA ASP A 470 15.92 -15.43 23.79
C ASP A 470 16.89 -15.47 24.99
N VAL A 471 16.52 -14.82 26.10
CA VAL A 471 17.40 -14.53 27.25
C VAL A 471 17.75 -15.74 28.14
N LYS A 472 17.78 -16.96 27.59
CA LYS A 472 18.09 -18.21 28.32
C LYS A 472 19.49 -18.25 28.94
N ASP A 473 20.42 -17.42 28.45
CA ASP A 473 21.75 -17.26 29.02
C ASP A 473 22.19 -15.79 28.97
N ALA A 474 21.84 -15.05 30.02
CA ALA A 474 22.19 -13.64 30.18
C ALA A 474 23.71 -13.38 30.10
N ARG A 475 24.55 -14.33 30.52
CA ARG A 475 26.02 -14.15 30.49
C ARG A 475 26.53 -14.24 29.05
N LYS A 476 26.04 -15.21 28.26
CA LYS A 476 26.35 -15.27 26.83
C LYS A 476 25.85 -14.02 26.09
N LEU A 477 24.64 -13.55 26.39
CA LEU A 477 24.10 -12.34 25.76
C LEU A 477 25.01 -11.12 26.04
N PHE A 478 25.39 -10.87 27.30
CA PHE A 478 26.31 -9.78 27.64
C PHE A 478 27.66 -9.89 26.91
N THR A 479 28.24 -11.10 26.81
CA THR A 479 29.50 -11.33 26.08
C THR A 479 29.37 -11.13 24.56
N VAL A 480 28.16 -11.25 23.98
CA VAL A 480 27.90 -10.92 22.57
C VAL A 480 27.66 -9.41 22.38
N LEU A 481 27.12 -8.72 23.38
CA LEU A 481 26.90 -7.26 23.34
C LEU A 481 28.18 -6.44 23.61
N ASP A 482 29.09 -6.91 24.47
CA ASP A 482 30.38 -6.27 24.78
C ASP A 482 31.42 -6.46 23.66
N HIS A 483 31.18 -5.81 22.52
CA HIS A 483 32.02 -5.83 21.32
C HIS A 483 33.45 -5.31 21.56
N HIS A 484 33.65 -4.42 22.53
CA HIS A 484 34.98 -3.90 22.87
C HIS A 484 35.66 -4.62 24.05
N HIS A 485 35.02 -5.62 24.65
CA HIS A 485 35.53 -6.44 25.76
C HIS A 485 35.99 -5.59 26.96
N ARG A 486 35.11 -4.68 27.40
CA ARG A 486 35.35 -3.71 28.48
C ARG A 486 34.70 -4.09 29.82
N ASP A 487 33.98 -5.21 29.89
CA ASP A 487 33.08 -5.61 31.00
C ASP A 487 31.95 -4.58 31.26
N ALA A 488 31.70 -3.67 30.30
CA ALA A 488 30.67 -2.64 30.33
C ALA A 488 30.24 -2.25 28.91
N ILE A 489 28.93 -2.30 28.65
CA ILE A 489 28.30 -2.10 27.33
C ILE A 489 27.83 -0.64 27.19
N SER A 490 28.26 0.10 26.17
CA SER A 490 27.72 1.44 25.86
C SER A 490 26.34 1.39 25.18
N LEU A 491 25.64 2.53 25.13
CA LEU A 491 24.36 2.61 24.39
C LEU A 491 24.47 2.15 22.93
N ASP A 492 25.55 2.52 22.24
CA ASP A 492 25.78 2.14 20.84
C ASP A 492 26.07 0.62 20.70
N GLU A 493 26.85 0.04 21.62
CA GLU A 493 27.08 -1.41 21.66
C GLU A 493 25.79 -2.18 21.98
N PHE A 494 24.99 -1.67 22.92
CA PHE A 494 23.72 -2.28 23.29
C PHE A 494 22.73 -2.26 22.13
N MET A 495 22.53 -1.12 21.46
CA MET A 495 21.62 -1.04 20.31
C MET A 495 22.12 -1.84 19.11
N THR A 496 23.43 -1.78 18.79
CA THR A 496 24.00 -2.53 17.66
C THR A 496 23.92 -4.03 17.91
N GLY A 497 24.44 -4.50 19.05
CA GLY A 497 24.46 -5.92 19.36
C GLY A 497 23.08 -6.52 19.62
N CYS A 498 22.11 -5.76 20.16
CA CYS A 498 20.73 -6.25 20.24
C CYS A 498 20.08 -6.35 18.87
N TYR A 499 20.37 -5.42 17.95
CA TYR A 499 19.88 -5.47 16.56
C TYR A 499 20.51 -6.64 15.78
N ASP A 500 21.82 -6.86 15.92
CA ASP A 500 22.54 -7.97 15.27
C ASP A 500 22.12 -9.35 15.81
N VAL A 501 21.66 -9.43 17.06
CA VAL A 501 21.09 -10.65 17.68
C VAL A 501 19.56 -10.76 17.44
N HIS A 502 18.91 -9.74 16.89
CA HIS A 502 17.46 -9.73 16.64
C HIS A 502 17.09 -10.42 15.32
N GLY A 503 17.01 -11.76 15.34
CA GLY A 503 16.37 -12.51 14.26
C GLY A 503 16.80 -13.96 14.14
N GLU A 504 16.39 -14.56 13.02
CA GLU A 504 17.00 -15.80 12.52
C GLU A 504 18.18 -15.41 11.61
N ALA A 505 19.34 -16.05 11.80
CA ALA A 505 20.55 -15.72 11.05
C ALA A 505 20.33 -15.86 9.53
N SER A 506 20.76 -14.86 8.76
CA SER A 506 20.55 -14.81 7.32
C SER A 506 21.37 -15.87 6.58
N ASN A 507 20.86 -16.27 5.41
CA ASN A 507 21.65 -17.03 4.44
C ASN A 507 22.92 -16.28 4.01
N LEU A 508 22.94 -14.95 4.12
CA LEU A 508 24.14 -14.14 3.93
C LEU A 508 25.16 -14.34 5.06
N ASP A 509 24.71 -14.33 6.31
CA ASP A 509 25.58 -14.45 7.50
C ASP A 509 26.19 -15.85 7.58
N ALA A 510 25.40 -16.88 7.27
CA ALA A 510 25.89 -18.25 7.09
C ALA A 510 26.97 -18.33 6.00
N LYS A 511 26.89 -17.50 4.94
CA LYS A 511 27.91 -17.44 3.88
C LYS A 511 29.16 -16.67 4.30
N ILE A 512 29.00 -15.59 5.08
CA ILE A 512 30.11 -14.84 5.69
C ILE A 512 30.87 -15.73 6.68
N MET A 513 30.16 -16.49 7.52
CA MET A 513 30.74 -17.45 8.46
C MET A 513 31.54 -18.55 7.74
N GLN A 514 31.02 -19.09 6.62
CA GLN A 514 31.78 -20.04 5.78
C GLN A 514 33.09 -19.44 5.25
N LEU A 515 33.06 -18.17 4.78
CA LEU A 515 34.26 -17.48 4.29
C LEU A 515 35.29 -17.22 5.41
N GLN A 516 34.83 -16.85 6.62
CA GLN A 516 35.70 -16.68 7.78
C GLN A 516 36.34 -18.00 8.23
N VAL A 517 35.55 -19.09 8.30
CA VAL A 517 36.06 -20.44 8.61
C VAL A 517 37.11 -20.88 7.58
N ASP A 518 36.89 -20.62 6.29
CA ASP A 518 37.87 -20.90 5.25
C ASP A 518 39.14 -20.04 5.34
N HIS A 519 39.02 -18.78 5.75
CA HIS A 519 40.17 -17.93 6.01
C HIS A 519 40.99 -18.46 7.20
N VAL A 520 40.34 -18.78 8.32
CA VAL A 520 41.00 -19.36 9.51
C VAL A 520 41.66 -20.70 9.18
N ARG A 521 40.97 -21.57 8.42
CA ARG A 521 41.52 -22.84 7.91
C ARG A 521 42.77 -22.64 7.04
N HIS A 522 42.82 -21.56 6.25
CA HIS A 522 43.99 -21.22 5.45
C HIS A 522 45.16 -20.68 6.29
N GLN A 523 44.90 -19.83 7.29
CA GLN A 523 45.95 -19.34 8.19
C GLN A 523 46.50 -20.47 9.08
N LEU A 524 45.63 -21.34 9.61
CA LEU A 524 46.04 -22.50 10.41
C LEU A 524 46.97 -23.43 9.61
N LYS A 525 46.70 -23.66 8.31
CA LYS A 525 47.62 -24.40 7.42
C LYS A 525 49.00 -23.76 7.31
N LYS A 526 49.10 -22.42 7.25
CA LYS A 526 50.42 -21.73 7.25
C LYS A 526 51.16 -21.92 8.57
N VAL A 527 50.46 -21.80 9.70
CA VAL A 527 51.05 -22.03 11.03
C VAL A 527 51.54 -23.48 11.17
N VAL A 528 50.76 -24.46 10.70
CA VAL A 528 51.18 -25.87 10.68
C VAL A 528 52.42 -26.09 9.80
N HIS A 529 52.48 -25.50 8.61
CA HIS A 529 53.69 -25.57 7.76
C HIS A 529 54.91 -24.96 8.46
N MET A 530 54.81 -23.74 8.99
CA MET A 530 55.93 -23.10 9.70
C MET A 530 56.39 -23.91 10.93
N LEU A 531 55.48 -24.60 11.62
CA LEU A 531 55.84 -25.50 12.73
C LEU A 531 56.57 -26.76 12.25
N ILE A 532 56.15 -27.36 11.13
CA ILE A 532 56.84 -28.50 10.52
C ILE A 532 58.26 -28.09 10.11
N ASP A 533 58.40 -26.99 9.36
CA ASP A 533 59.69 -26.45 8.91
C ASP A 533 60.66 -26.19 10.09
N LEU A 534 60.13 -25.69 11.22
CA LEU A 534 60.91 -25.49 12.45
C LEU A 534 61.32 -26.79 13.14
N THR A 535 60.47 -27.82 13.15
CA THR A 535 60.82 -29.13 13.71
C THR A 535 61.84 -29.90 12.87
N GLU A 536 61.76 -29.84 11.54
CA GLU A 536 62.76 -30.43 10.66
C GLU A 536 64.10 -29.68 10.76
N GLY A 537 64.06 -28.35 10.92
CA GLY A 537 65.25 -27.53 11.19
C GLY A 537 66.04 -27.94 12.44
N GLN A 538 65.37 -28.35 13.52
CA GLN A 538 66.05 -28.80 14.75
C GLN A 538 66.70 -30.19 14.64
N GLY A 539 66.27 -31.05 13.71
CA GLY A 539 66.87 -32.37 13.49
C GLY A 539 68.30 -32.32 12.93
N SER A 540 68.78 -31.16 12.45
CA SER A 540 70.00 -31.04 11.65
C SER A 540 71.32 -30.87 12.44
N HIS A 541 71.28 -30.81 13.78
CA HIS A 541 72.45 -30.41 14.59
C HIS A 541 73.10 -31.49 15.48
N GLN A 542 72.67 -32.75 15.43
CA GLN A 542 73.40 -33.86 16.07
C GLN A 542 73.63 -35.03 15.12
N HIS A 543 74.83 -35.63 15.23
CA HIS A 543 75.38 -36.73 14.42
C HIS A 543 75.88 -36.42 12.99
N HIS A 544 77.14 -35.99 12.90
CA HIS A 544 77.96 -36.13 11.70
C HIS A 544 79.22 -36.98 11.98
N LEU A 545 79.07 -38.31 12.10
CA LEU A 545 80.23 -39.23 12.14
C LEU A 545 79.88 -40.67 11.68
N SER A 546 79.99 -40.86 10.36
CA SER A 546 80.43 -42.08 9.63
C SER A 546 80.02 -43.48 10.14
N VAL A 547 79.24 -44.23 9.32
CA VAL A 547 79.73 -45.36 8.48
C VAL A 547 78.53 -45.96 7.67
N ARG A 548 78.80 -46.47 6.46
CA ARG A 548 77.89 -47.22 5.55
C ARG A 548 78.39 -48.69 5.46
N PRO A 549 77.59 -49.70 5.02
CA PRO A 549 76.65 -49.66 3.90
C PRO A 549 75.26 -50.30 4.19
N ALA A 550 74.52 -50.68 3.15
CA ALA A 550 73.15 -51.20 3.20
C ALA A 550 72.97 -52.44 2.32
N GLU A 551 72.05 -53.33 2.69
CA GLU A 551 71.63 -54.54 1.95
C GLU A 551 70.14 -54.86 2.22
N GLU A 552 69.42 -55.28 1.17
CA GLU A 552 68.28 -56.24 1.17
C GLU A 552 66.95 -55.94 1.95
N ALA A 553 65.76 -56.46 1.58
CA ALA A 553 65.28 -57.12 0.34
C ALA A 553 63.73 -57.19 0.27
N SER A 554 63.19 -57.70 -0.87
CA SER A 554 61.95 -58.49 -1.09
C SER A 554 60.61 -58.11 -0.39
N VAL A 555 59.48 -57.83 -1.06
CA VAL A 555 58.66 -58.66 -2.00
C VAL A 555 57.77 -59.73 -1.32
N PHE A 556 56.47 -59.39 -1.11
CA PHE A 556 55.29 -60.30 -0.88
C PHE A 556 55.32 -61.20 0.39
N PRO A 557 54.26 -61.95 0.80
CA PRO A 557 52.99 -62.29 0.13
C PRO A 557 51.68 -62.04 0.94
N SER A 558 50.64 -62.85 0.72
CA SER A 558 49.21 -62.61 1.00
C SER A 558 48.48 -63.74 1.75
N GLY A 559 47.35 -63.44 2.42
CA GLY A 559 46.15 -64.33 2.43
C GLY A 559 45.51 -64.71 3.78
N GLY A 560 44.16 -64.75 3.81
CA GLY A 560 43.30 -65.31 4.88
C GLY A 560 42.94 -64.36 6.04
N SER A 561 41.81 -64.49 6.74
CA SER A 561 40.58 -65.30 6.50
C SER A 561 39.39 -64.80 7.35
N GLU A 562 38.18 -65.16 6.92
CA GLU A 562 36.81 -65.01 7.49
C GLU A 562 36.60 -64.68 8.99
N SER A 563 35.66 -63.76 9.29
CA SER A 563 34.48 -64.03 10.16
C SER A 563 33.41 -62.90 10.15
N GLN A 564 32.14 -63.30 10.19
CA GLN A 564 30.89 -62.52 10.41
C GLN A 564 30.17 -63.10 11.65
N PRO A 565 28.96 -62.68 12.13
CA PRO A 565 27.99 -61.65 11.67
C PRO A 565 28.33 -60.25 12.25
N SER A 566 27.47 -59.23 12.50
CA SER A 566 26.00 -58.98 12.47
C SER A 566 25.74 -57.48 12.13
N GLU A 567 24.55 -56.86 11.94
CA GLU A 567 23.13 -57.04 12.36
C GLU A 567 22.91 -56.69 13.86
N ASP A 568 22.05 -55.76 14.32
CA ASP A 568 21.11 -54.80 13.68
C ASP A 568 21.54 -53.33 14.03
N SER A 569 20.80 -52.20 13.97
CA SER A 569 19.35 -51.92 13.80
C SER A 569 19.03 -50.50 13.27
N GLU A 570 17.84 -50.37 12.67
CA GLU A 570 16.91 -49.21 12.66
C GLU A 570 17.25 -47.81 12.05
N SER A 571 16.17 -47.15 11.59
CA SER A 571 15.98 -45.71 11.27
C SER A 571 16.52 -45.12 9.94
N GLN A 572 15.74 -45.36 8.87
CA GLN A 572 15.47 -44.41 7.76
C GLN A 572 14.40 -43.36 8.19
N PRO A 573 13.97 -42.35 7.36
CA PRO A 573 14.56 -41.75 6.13
C PRO A 573 14.51 -40.20 6.06
N SER A 574 15.19 -39.59 5.07
CA SER A 574 14.79 -38.43 4.20
C SER A 574 16.05 -37.75 3.61
N VAL A 575 16.21 -37.32 2.35
CA VAL A 575 15.32 -36.66 1.33
C VAL A 575 15.04 -35.20 1.73
N VAL A 576 15.56 -34.16 1.06
CA VAL A 576 15.59 -33.87 -0.40
C VAL A 576 16.90 -33.20 -0.84
N GLN A 577 17.37 -33.50 -2.06
CA GLN A 577 17.87 -32.49 -3.00
C GLN A 577 17.50 -32.88 -4.44
#